data_AF-Q5YY43-F1
#
_entry.id   AF-Q5YY43-F1
#
_cell.length_a   1.000
_cell.length_b   1.000
_cell.length_c   1.000
_cell.angle_alpha   90.00
_cell.angle_beta   90.00
_cell.angle_gamma   90.00
#
_symmetry.space_group_name_H-M   'P 1'
#
loop_
_entity.id
_entity.type
_entity.pdbx_description
1 polymer ?
#
loop_
_entity_poly.entity_id
_entity_poly.type
_entity_poly.pdbx_seq_one_letter_code
_entity_poly.pdbx_strand_id
1 'polypeptide(L)'
;MTTVDSDDRPNARRKRRQFTPEQKAGFAKIGNDSAKLLERFADRLRPEVLAQCRTYSEVGEWTLLIDNLCASLVKDKILISSAERDALADLLPMFGDPEQNAYLVYIDSYDRVLEALNVSSELT
;
A
#
# COMPACT_ATOMS: atom_id res chain seq x y z
N MET A 1 51.22 -19.85 -25.89
CA MET A 1 50.55 -18.54 -26.07
C MET A 1 49.44 -18.77 -27.07
N THR A 2 48.25 -19.07 -26.59
CA THR A 2 47.09 -19.42 -27.42
C THR A 2 45.84 -18.82 -26.76
N THR A 3 45.34 -17.80 -27.44
CA THR A 3 44.02 -17.16 -27.44
C THR A 3 42.99 -17.52 -26.38
N VAL A 4 42.67 -16.49 -25.59
CA VAL A 4 41.39 -16.12 -24.94
C VAL A 4 40.18 -16.90 -25.45
N ASP A 5 39.62 -17.77 -24.61
CA ASP A 5 38.29 -18.35 -24.80
C ASP A 5 37.25 -17.31 -24.37
N SER A 6 36.46 -16.88 -25.34
CA SER A 6 35.41 -15.88 -25.18
C SER A 6 34.35 -16.36 -24.19
N ASP A 7 34.03 -15.48 -23.24
CA ASP A 7 32.96 -15.61 -22.25
C ASP A 7 31.59 -15.65 -22.96
N ASP A 8 31.25 -16.79 -23.56
CA ASP A 8 29.98 -17.06 -24.21
C ASP A 8 28.92 -17.43 -23.16
N ARG A 9 28.72 -16.53 -22.19
CA ARG A 9 27.62 -16.65 -21.25
C ARG A 9 26.33 -16.29 -22.00
N PRO A 10 25.38 -17.23 -22.19
CA PRO A 10 24.12 -16.90 -22.79
C PRO A 10 23.44 -15.85 -21.92
N ASN A 11 23.28 -14.65 -22.49
CA ASN A 11 22.48 -13.57 -21.93
C ASN A 11 21.02 -14.02 -21.95
N ALA A 12 20.65 -14.84 -20.96
CA ALA A 12 19.29 -15.26 -20.73
C ALA A 12 18.50 -14.00 -20.39
N ARG A 13 17.92 -13.39 -21.43
CA ARG A 13 16.94 -12.31 -21.31
C ARG A 13 15.95 -12.76 -20.24
N ARG A 14 16.03 -12.18 -19.03
CA ARG A 14 15.08 -12.43 -17.96
C ARG A 14 13.69 -12.27 -18.58
N LYS A 15 12.96 -13.38 -18.77
CA LYS A 15 11.59 -13.33 -19.28
C LYS A 15 10.87 -12.36 -18.35
N ARG A 16 10.44 -11.19 -18.87
CA ARG A 16 9.64 -10.24 -18.08
C ARG A 16 8.51 -11.05 -17.46
N ARG A 17 8.44 -11.06 -16.12
CA ARG A 17 7.41 -11.78 -15.39
C ARG A 17 6.06 -11.33 -15.95
N GLN A 18 5.34 -12.25 -16.58
CA GLN A 18 4.01 -11.95 -17.12
C GLN A 18 2.99 -12.24 -16.04
N PHE A 19 2.19 -11.24 -15.70
CA PHE A 19 1.05 -11.40 -14.80
C PHE A 19 -0.18 -11.87 -15.58
N THR A 20 -0.97 -12.74 -14.96
CA THR A 20 -2.28 -13.16 -15.50
C THR A 20 -3.24 -11.97 -15.55
N PRO A 21 -4.31 -12.01 -16.39
CA PRO A 21 -5.35 -10.98 -16.37
C PRO A 21 -5.96 -10.76 -14.99
N GLU A 22 -6.16 -11.82 -14.21
CA GLU A 22 -6.68 -11.76 -12.83
C GLU A 22 -5.71 -11.03 -11.90
N GLN A 23 -4.40 -11.32 -11.98
CA GLN A 23 -3.39 -10.61 -11.20
C GLN A 23 -3.35 -9.12 -11.57
N LYS A 24 -3.43 -8.79 -12.85
CA LYS A 24 -3.50 -7.39 -13.32
C LYS A 24 -4.74 -6.68 -12.80
N ALA A 25 -5.90 -7.35 -12.81
CA ALA A 25 -7.13 -6.82 -12.26
C ALA A 25 -7.02 -6.61 -10.73
N GLY A 26 -6.37 -7.54 -10.02
CA GLY A 26 -6.05 -7.40 -8.59
C GLY A 26 -5.20 -6.16 -8.30
N PHE A 27 -4.11 -5.97 -9.04
CA PHE A 27 -3.26 -4.77 -8.89
C PHE A 27 -4.01 -3.47 -9.23
N ALA A 28 -4.79 -3.47 -10.31
CA ALA A 28 -5.58 -2.30 -10.67
C ALA A 28 -6.63 -1.97 -9.60
N LYS A 29 -7.24 -2.98 -8.98
CA LYS A 29 -8.17 -2.80 -7.87
C LYS A 29 -7.47 -2.18 -6.66
N ILE A 30 -6.36 -2.76 -6.20
CA ILE A 30 -5.58 -2.25 -5.05
C ILE A 30 -5.17 -0.80 -5.28
N GLY A 31 -4.62 -0.48 -6.46
CA GLY A 31 -4.20 0.88 -6.78
C GLY A 31 -5.36 1.87 -6.77
N ASN A 32 -6.48 1.53 -7.39
CA ASN A 32 -7.66 2.40 -7.43
C ASN A 32 -8.29 2.60 -6.05
N ASP A 33 -8.41 1.54 -5.26
CA ASP A 33 -9.04 1.62 -3.94
C ASP A 33 -8.13 2.36 -2.94
N SER A 34 -6.80 2.17 -3.03
CA SER A 34 -5.83 2.95 -2.25
C SER A 34 -5.88 4.45 -2.59
N ALA A 35 -5.94 4.80 -3.88
CA ALA A 35 -6.02 6.19 -4.32
C ALA A 35 -7.35 6.85 -3.88
N LYS A 36 -8.47 6.16 -4.02
CA LYS A 36 -9.78 6.65 -3.55
C LYS A 36 -9.78 6.88 -2.04
N LEU A 37 -9.17 5.97 -1.28
CA LEU A 37 -9.10 6.08 0.16
C LEU A 37 -8.24 7.27 0.59
N LEU A 38 -7.09 7.49 -0.05
CA LEU A 38 -6.26 8.68 0.18
C LEU A 38 -7.05 9.97 -0.02
N GLU A 39 -7.78 10.09 -1.13
CA GLU A 39 -8.53 11.32 -1.44
C GLU A 39 -9.70 11.57 -0.47
N ARG A 40 -10.24 10.53 0.19
CA ARG A 40 -11.23 10.71 1.26
C ARG A 40 -10.65 11.41 2.50
N PHE A 41 -9.35 11.26 2.76
CA PHE A 41 -8.67 11.87 3.90
C PHE A 41 -7.89 13.13 3.54
N ALA A 42 -7.87 13.54 2.27
CA ALA A 42 -6.99 14.60 1.78
C ALA A 42 -7.19 15.95 2.50
N ASP A 43 -8.40 16.24 2.97
CA ASP A 43 -8.76 17.45 3.72
C ASP A 43 -8.29 17.44 5.18
N ARG A 44 -8.03 16.26 5.73
CA ARG A 44 -7.62 16.04 7.14
C ARG A 44 -6.14 15.75 7.30
N LEU A 45 -5.44 15.41 6.21
CA LEU A 45 -4.01 15.13 6.23
C LEU A 45 -3.18 16.41 6.22
N ARG A 46 -2.00 16.34 6.83
CA ARG A 46 -1.00 17.40 6.64
C ARG A 46 -0.58 17.47 5.16
N PRO A 47 -0.36 18.67 4.59
CA PRO A 47 -0.07 18.83 3.16
C PRO A 47 1.12 18.00 2.68
N GLU A 48 2.18 17.90 3.49
CA GLU A 48 3.37 17.14 3.15
C GLU A 48 3.13 15.62 3.11
N VAL A 49 2.29 15.10 4.01
CA VAL A 49 1.89 13.68 4.02
C VAL A 49 1.03 13.38 2.79
N LEU A 50 0.06 14.26 2.49
CA LEU A 50 -0.79 14.11 1.31
C LEU A 50 0.03 14.09 0.02
N ALA A 51 0.98 15.02 -0.13
CA ALA A 51 1.86 15.07 -1.28
C ALA A 51 2.68 13.77 -1.43
N GLN A 52 3.26 13.29 -0.33
CA GLN A 52 4.05 12.07 -0.32
C GLN A 52 3.22 10.82 -0.67
N CYS A 53 2.01 10.70 -0.12
CA CYS A 53 1.10 9.60 -0.43
C CYS A 53 0.63 9.63 -1.90
N ARG A 54 0.42 10.82 -2.47
CA ARG A 54 0.11 10.97 -3.91
C ARG A 54 1.27 10.51 -4.78
N THR A 55 2.51 10.86 -4.43
CA THR A 55 3.69 10.34 -5.14
C THR A 55 3.74 8.82 -5.11
N TYR A 56 3.51 8.18 -3.96
CA TYR A 56 3.46 6.71 -3.87
C TYR A 56 2.35 6.11 -4.74
N SER A 57 1.18 6.75 -4.76
CA SER A 57 0.06 6.34 -5.62
C SER A 57 0.46 6.35 -7.11
N GLU A 58 1.10 7.43 -7.55
CA GLU A 58 1.52 7.65 -8.95
C GLU A 58 2.56 6.62 -9.41
N VAL A 59 3.51 6.25 -8.55
CA VAL A 59 4.57 5.29 -8.90
C VAL A 59 4.21 3.83 -8.62
N GLY A 60 3.02 3.57 -8.07
CA GLY A 60 2.53 2.22 -7.79
C GLY A 60 3.02 1.61 -6.47
N GLU A 61 3.57 2.42 -5.57
CA GLU A 61 4.05 2.01 -4.24
C GLU A 61 2.90 2.01 -3.22
N TRP A 62 1.83 1.27 -3.52
CA TRP A 62 0.58 1.32 -2.74
C TRP A 62 0.75 0.85 -1.29
N THR A 63 1.68 -0.08 -1.04
CA THR A 63 1.97 -0.55 0.31
C THR A 63 2.58 0.59 1.16
N LEU A 64 3.48 1.41 0.59
CA LEU A 64 4.04 2.59 1.26
C LEU A 64 3.02 3.72 1.43
N LEU A 65 2.10 3.86 0.47
CA LEU A 65 0.97 4.78 0.58
C LEU A 65 0.12 4.43 1.80
N ILE A 66 -0.35 3.18 1.89
CA ILE A 66 -1.26 2.75 2.95
C ILE A 66 -0.56 2.75 4.30
N ASP A 67 0.70 2.34 4.39
CA ASP A 67 1.47 2.40 5.63
C ASP A 67 1.57 3.85 6.17
N ASN A 68 1.93 4.81 5.30
CA ASN A 68 2.00 6.22 5.69
C ASN A 68 0.64 6.82 6.02
N LEU A 69 -0.41 6.46 5.28
CA LEU A 69 -1.77 6.90 5.58
C LEU A 69 -2.19 6.41 6.97
N CYS A 70 -2.06 5.12 7.24
CA CYS A 70 -2.37 4.53 8.55
C CYS A 70 -1.55 5.16 9.67
N ALA A 71 -0.25 5.39 9.45
CA ALA A 71 0.62 6.06 10.40
C ALA A 71 0.07 7.45 10.76
N SER A 72 -0.34 8.25 9.78
CA SER A 72 -0.92 9.57 10.02
C SER A 72 -2.25 9.49 10.76
N LEU A 73 -3.17 8.63 10.33
CA LEU A 73 -4.46 8.46 11.00
C LEU A 73 -4.30 8.10 12.49
N VAL A 74 -3.37 7.18 12.79
CA VAL A 74 -3.12 6.72 14.16
C VAL A 74 -2.35 7.74 15.00
N LYS A 75 -1.25 8.30 14.48
CA LYS A 75 -0.36 9.21 15.24
C LYS A 75 -1.00 10.57 15.45
N ASP A 76 -1.65 11.10 14.42
CA ASP A 76 -2.25 12.43 14.46
C ASP A 76 -3.68 12.37 15.06
N LYS A 77 -4.16 11.17 15.37
CA LYS A 77 -5.49 10.90 15.94
C LYS A 77 -6.61 11.55 15.13
N ILE A 78 -6.46 11.50 13.80
CA ILE A 78 -7.46 12.00 12.86
C ILE A 78 -8.78 11.28 13.14
N LEU A 79 -9.83 12.06 13.37
CA LEU A 79 -11.16 11.51 13.57
C LEU A 79 -11.67 10.91 12.26
N ILE A 80 -12.09 9.64 12.32
CA ILE A 80 -12.67 8.92 11.17
C ILE A 80 -14.03 8.34 11.53
N SER A 81 -14.87 8.13 10.53
CA SER A 81 -16.15 7.43 10.69
C SER A 81 -15.98 5.91 10.72
N SER A 82 -17.02 5.19 11.17
CA SER A 82 -17.07 3.72 11.07
C SER A 82 -16.94 3.23 9.62
N ALA A 83 -17.63 3.88 8.67
CA ALA A 83 -17.55 3.53 7.26
C ALA A 83 -16.13 3.71 6.66
N GLU A 84 -15.37 4.69 7.16
CA GLU A 84 -13.96 4.89 6.77
C GLU A 84 -13.04 3.83 7.36
N ARG A 85 -13.28 3.42 8.60
CA ARG A 85 -12.59 2.27 9.22
C ARG A 85 -12.89 0.98 8.44
N ASP A 86 -14.14 0.75 8.07
CA ASP A 86 -14.54 -0.45 7.34
C ASP A 86 -13.88 -0.50 5.95
N ALA A 87 -13.79 0.66 5.28
CA ALA A 87 -13.07 0.75 4.00
C ALA A 87 -11.56 0.43 4.14
N LEU A 88 -10.93 0.80 5.25
CA LEU A 88 -9.56 0.36 5.58
C LEU A 88 -9.51 -1.15 5.83
N ALA A 89 -10.46 -1.68 6.61
CA ALA A 89 -10.52 -3.09 6.96
C ALA A 89 -10.70 -3.99 5.73
N ASP A 90 -11.45 -3.54 4.71
CA ASP A 90 -11.62 -4.27 3.45
C ASP A 90 -10.36 -4.25 2.57
N LEU A 91 -9.60 -3.16 2.62
CA LEU A 91 -8.44 -2.94 1.76
C LEU A 91 -7.18 -3.63 2.29
N LEU A 92 -6.95 -3.57 3.60
CA LEU A 92 -5.72 -4.04 4.24
C LEU A 92 -5.38 -5.52 3.91
N PRO A 93 -6.32 -6.49 3.97
CA PRO A 93 -6.05 -7.88 3.60
C PRO A 93 -5.57 -8.08 2.16
N MET A 94 -5.83 -7.12 1.26
CA MET A 94 -5.42 -7.23 -0.15
C MET A 94 -3.90 -7.10 -0.35
N PHE A 95 -3.17 -6.57 0.63
CA PHE A 95 -1.70 -6.49 0.59
C PHE A 95 -1.01 -7.82 0.96
N GLY A 96 -1.79 -8.87 1.19
CA GLY A 96 -1.32 -10.22 1.41
C GLY A 96 -0.86 -10.46 2.84
N ASP A 97 0.03 -11.44 2.97
CA ASP A 97 0.52 -11.94 4.25
C ASP A 97 1.30 -10.85 5.01
N PRO A 98 0.85 -10.46 6.21
CA PRO A 98 1.55 -9.48 7.03
C PRO A 98 3.01 -9.87 7.33
N GLU A 99 3.36 -11.16 7.39
CA GLU A 99 4.75 -11.60 7.61
C GLU A 99 5.67 -11.19 6.46
N GLN A 100 5.15 -11.09 5.23
CA GLN A 100 5.89 -10.61 4.06
C GLN A 100 6.05 -9.08 4.06
N ASN A 101 5.25 -8.39 4.86
CA ASN A 101 5.24 -6.93 5.01
C ASN A 101 5.75 -6.48 6.39
N ALA A 102 6.47 -7.34 7.13
CA ALA A 102 6.92 -7.07 8.50
C ALA A 102 7.80 -5.82 8.67
N TYR A 103 8.30 -5.23 7.57
CA TYR A 103 9.02 -3.95 7.58
C TYR A 103 8.10 -2.73 7.54
N LEU A 104 6.78 -2.91 7.38
CA LEU A 104 5.76 -1.88 7.33
C LEU A 104 4.89 -1.98 8.59
N VAL A 105 5.23 -1.13 9.56
CA VAL A 105 4.73 -1.16 10.95
C VAL A 105 3.21 -1.02 11.06
N TYR A 106 2.55 -0.44 10.05
CA TYR A 106 1.09 -0.25 10.04
C TYR A 106 0.36 -1.21 9.09
N ILE A 107 1.08 -2.19 8.53
CA ILE A 107 0.56 -3.24 7.66
C ILE A 107 0.88 -4.64 8.22
N ASP A 108 1.90 -4.76 9.08
CA ASP A 108 2.28 -6.01 9.76
C ASP A 108 1.20 -6.58 10.69
N SER A 109 0.23 -5.76 11.13
CA SER A 109 -0.88 -6.15 11.98
C SER A 109 -2.09 -5.26 11.76
N TYR A 110 -2.92 -5.63 10.79
CA TYR A 110 -4.13 -4.89 10.42
C TYR A 110 -5.05 -4.65 11.61
N ASP A 111 -5.26 -5.66 12.46
CA ASP A 111 -6.13 -5.56 13.63
C ASP A 111 -5.65 -4.48 14.61
N ARG A 112 -4.35 -4.42 14.89
CA ARG A 112 -3.77 -3.40 15.78
C ARG A 112 -3.95 -2.00 15.25
N VAL A 113 -3.82 -1.81 13.93
CA VAL A 113 -4.09 -0.52 13.31
C VAL A 113 -5.55 -0.15 13.47
N LEU A 114 -6.47 -1.06 13.12
CA LEU A 114 -7.91 -0.82 13.20
C LEU A 114 -8.38 -0.51 14.63
N GLU A 115 -7.76 -1.10 15.65
CA GLU A 115 -8.02 -0.81 17.06
C GLU A 115 -7.47 0.56 17.50
N ALA A 116 -6.36 1.01 16.91
CA ALA A 116 -5.71 2.26 17.30
C ALA A 116 -6.31 3.52 16.65
N LEU A 117 -7.22 3.36 15.68
CA LEU A 117 -7.90 4.45 14.98
C LEU A 117 -8.83 5.24 15.91
N ASN A 118 -8.86 6.56 15.73
CA ASN A 118 -9.77 7.44 16.45
C ASN A 118 -11.13 7.47 15.72
N VAL A 119 -12.02 6.54 16.05
CA VAL A 119 -13.31 6.39 15.38
C VAL A 119 -14.37 7.19 16.13
N SER A 120 -15.11 8.05 15.42
CA SER A 120 -16.27 8.71 16.02
C SER A 120 -17.32 7.66 16.36
N SER A 121 -17.71 7.64 17.63
CA SER A 121 -18.85 6.87 18.10
C SER A 121 -20.12 7.66 17.78
N GLU A 122 -20.41 7.92 16.51
CA GLU A 122 -21.75 8.43 16.18
C GLU A 122 -22.73 7.25 16.25
N LEU A 123 -23.54 7.33 17.30
CA LEU A 123 -24.66 6.45 17.64
C LEU A 123 -25.54 6.19 16.41
N THR A 124 -25.70 4.92 16.05
CA THR A 124 -26.91 4.44 15.36
C THR A 124 -28.17 4.85 16.10
#